data_AF-A0A820EKD1-F1
#
_entry.id   AF-A0A820EKD1-F1
#
_cell.length_a   1.000
_cell.length_b   1.000
_cell.length_c   1.000
_cell.angle_alpha   90.00
_cell.angle_beta   90.00
_cell.angle_gamma   90.00
#
_symmetry.space_group_name_H-M   'P 1'
#
loop_
_entity.id
_entity.type
_entity.pdbx_description
1 polymer ?
#
loop_
_entity_poly.entity_id
_entity_poly.type
_entity_poly.pdbx_seq_one_letter_code
_entity_poly.pdbx_strand_id
1 'polypeptide(L)'
;MTGYYIFKSYSNVDAYGYFYTNSFNPSDTTINLLAEDDESGGYGQFLIRYWLQSSQTYVLVFTTYVPRITAAFSIIATGSSNVDFGPVIPPSSSISGEYILEKALRTNIRRYRRINNADITPNLKS
;
A
#
# COMPACT_ATOMS: atom_id res chain seq x y z
N MET A 1 2.99 18.25 -2.46
CA MET A 1 3.45 17.88 -1.11
C MET A 1 4.86 17.31 -1.23
N THR A 2 5.81 17.80 -0.44
CA THR A 2 7.18 17.27 -0.40
C THR A 2 7.46 16.82 1.02
N GLY A 3 8.04 15.65 1.21
CA GLY A 3 8.35 15.15 2.56
C GLY A 3 8.65 13.66 2.61
N TYR A 4 8.95 13.19 3.81
CA TYR A 4 9.25 11.79 4.06
C TYR A 4 7.98 10.97 4.26
N TYR A 5 7.90 9.84 3.56
CA TYR A 5 6.78 8.91 3.62
C TYR A 5 7.24 7.49 3.85
N ILE A 6 6.39 6.73 4.53
CA ILE A 6 6.54 5.31 4.77
C ILE A 6 5.33 4.60 4.17
N PHE A 7 5.58 3.64 3.28
CA PHE A 7 4.58 2.77 2.67
C PHE A 7 4.75 1.36 3.21
N LYS A 8 3.72 0.85 3.89
CA LYS A 8 3.72 -0.50 4.46
C LYS A 8 2.59 -1.33 3.88
N SER A 9 2.87 -2.56 3.47
CA SER A 9 1.85 -3.53 3.08
C SER A 9 1.32 -4.35 4.26
N TYR A 10 0.10 -4.84 4.07
CA TYR A 10 -0.54 -5.82 4.93
C TYR A 10 -1.32 -6.81 4.07
N SER A 11 -0.93 -8.07 4.16
CA SER A 11 -1.57 -9.22 3.51
C SER A 11 -1.29 -10.50 4.30
N ASN A 12 -1.91 -11.61 3.87
CA ASN A 12 -1.66 -12.96 4.38
C ASN A 12 -0.65 -13.73 3.50
N VAL A 13 0.01 -13.06 2.57
CA VAL A 13 1.04 -13.61 1.68
C VAL A 13 2.32 -12.80 1.79
N ASP A 14 3.44 -13.42 1.40
CA ASP A 14 4.74 -12.78 1.33
C ASP A 14 4.76 -11.75 0.21
N ALA A 15 4.90 -10.49 0.57
CA ALA A 15 4.64 -9.32 -0.26
C ALA A 15 5.93 -8.57 -0.57
N TYR A 16 6.16 -8.33 -1.85
CA TYR A 16 7.28 -7.54 -2.35
C TYR A 16 6.75 -6.23 -2.92
N GLY A 17 7.28 -5.11 -2.44
CA GLY A 17 6.98 -3.77 -2.93
C GLY A 17 8.07 -3.24 -3.84
N TYR A 18 7.68 -2.62 -4.94
CA TYR A 18 8.58 -1.85 -5.81
C TYR A 18 8.04 -0.43 -5.95
N PHE A 19 8.93 0.55 -5.83
CA PHE A 19 8.58 1.97 -5.89
C PHE A 19 9.33 2.65 -7.03
N TYR A 20 8.59 3.27 -7.93
CA TYR A 20 9.08 3.86 -9.17
C TYR A 20 8.77 5.35 -9.25
N THR A 21 9.60 6.09 -9.98
CA THR A 21 9.25 7.42 -10.48
C THR A 21 8.54 7.31 -11.83
N ASN A 22 7.60 8.22 -12.13
CA ASN A 22 6.90 8.36 -13.42
C ASN A 22 6.04 7.17 -13.86
N SER A 23 6.66 6.02 -14.16
CA SER A 23 6.00 4.85 -14.77
C SER A 23 6.71 3.55 -14.39
N PHE A 24 5.92 2.49 -14.29
CA PHE A 24 6.40 1.09 -14.23
C PHE A 24 6.48 0.48 -15.64
N ASN A 25 7.58 -0.19 -15.96
CA ASN A 25 7.73 -0.96 -17.20
C ASN A 25 7.84 -2.46 -16.87
N PRO A 26 6.84 -3.29 -17.21
CA PRO A 26 6.88 -4.72 -16.91
C PRO A 26 7.90 -5.50 -17.76
N SER A 27 8.35 -4.96 -18.89
CA SER A 27 9.39 -5.60 -19.73
C SER A 27 10.81 -5.34 -19.23
N ASP A 28 10.99 -4.30 -18.40
CA ASP A 28 12.26 -3.99 -17.74
C ASP A 28 11.97 -3.28 -16.42
N THR A 29 11.96 -4.07 -15.34
CA THR A 29 11.58 -3.64 -13.99
C THR A 29 12.63 -2.75 -13.32
N THR A 30 13.78 -2.52 -13.96
CA THR A 30 14.84 -1.65 -13.42
C THR A 30 14.64 -0.19 -13.82
N ILE A 31 13.89 0.06 -14.91
CA ILE A 31 13.62 1.41 -15.38
C ILE A 31 12.80 2.17 -14.34
N ASN A 32 13.28 3.36 -13.99
CA ASN A 32 12.68 4.27 -13.01
C ASN A 32 12.55 3.73 -11.57
N LEU A 33 13.17 2.59 -11.26
CA LEU A 33 13.13 2.02 -9.92
C LEU A 33 13.83 2.96 -8.93
N LEU A 34 13.18 3.25 -7.81
CA LEU A 34 13.69 4.12 -6.74
C LEU A 34 14.02 3.35 -5.47
N ALA A 35 13.18 2.37 -5.12
CA ALA A 35 13.32 1.55 -3.95
C ALA A 35 12.50 0.27 -4.10
N GLU A 36 12.89 -0.77 -3.38
CA GLU A 36 12.17 -2.03 -3.29
C GLU A 36 12.42 -2.65 -1.91
N ASP A 37 11.48 -3.45 -1.42
CA ASP A 37 11.59 -4.16 -0.14
C ASP A 37 10.57 -5.30 -0.09
N ASP A 38 10.86 -6.38 0.62
CA ASP A 38 10.01 -7.56 0.76
C ASP A 38 9.71 -7.92 2.23
N GLU A 39 10.63 -7.66 3.17
CA GLU A 39 10.48 -8.16 4.54
C GLU A 39 10.52 -7.11 5.66
N SER A 40 10.95 -5.87 5.40
CA SER A 40 11.22 -4.89 6.46
C SER A 40 9.96 -4.40 7.20
N GLY A 41 8.77 -4.70 6.69
CA GLY A 41 7.47 -4.47 7.33
C GLY A 41 7.07 -5.54 8.34
N GLY A 42 7.81 -6.65 8.38
CA GLY A 42 7.56 -7.80 9.25
C GLY A 42 6.43 -8.70 8.74
N TYR A 43 6.53 -10.00 9.04
CA TYR A 43 5.61 -11.03 8.55
C TYR A 43 5.52 -11.09 7.01
N GLY A 44 6.68 -10.97 6.33
CA GLY A 44 6.77 -11.00 4.87
C GLY A 44 6.05 -9.83 4.21
N GLN A 45 6.09 -8.64 4.82
CA GLN A 45 5.50 -7.43 4.26
C GLN A 45 6.60 -6.42 4.00
N PHE A 46 6.47 -5.69 2.89
CA PHE A 46 7.36 -4.58 2.59
C PHE A 46 7.12 -3.34 3.47
N LEU A 47 8.16 -2.53 3.62
CA LEU A 47 8.22 -1.24 4.29
C LEU A 47 9.16 -0.28 3.56
N ILE A 48 8.63 0.36 2.53
CA ILE A 48 9.38 1.30 1.70
C ILE A 48 9.34 2.68 2.34
N ARG A 49 10.51 3.32 2.47
CA ARG A 49 10.63 4.68 2.98
C ARG A 49 11.22 5.57 1.91
N TYR A 50 10.53 6.66 1.58
CA TYR A 50 10.96 7.53 0.48
C TYR A 50 10.60 8.99 0.70
N TRP A 51 11.45 9.88 0.18
CA TRP A 51 11.20 11.32 0.18
C TRP A 51 10.42 11.72 -1.10
N LEU A 52 9.14 11.98 -0.97
CA LEU A 52 8.31 12.42 -2.09
C LEU A 52 8.57 13.89 -2.40
N GLN A 53 8.58 14.22 -3.68
CA GLN A 53 8.63 15.59 -4.20
C GLN A 53 7.25 16.01 -4.71
N SER A 54 6.89 17.27 -4.49
CA SER A 54 5.67 17.86 -5.05
C SER A 54 5.69 17.82 -6.58
N SER A 55 4.54 17.55 -7.19
CA SER A 55 4.36 17.50 -8.65
C SER A 55 5.12 16.38 -9.37
N GLN A 56 5.67 15.43 -8.63
CA GLN A 56 6.27 14.21 -9.17
C GLN A 56 5.25 13.06 -9.10
N THR A 57 5.13 12.31 -10.19
CA THR A 57 4.34 11.08 -10.23
C THR A 57 5.18 9.92 -9.73
N TYR A 58 4.58 9.07 -8.90
CA TYR A 58 5.18 7.84 -8.38
C TYR A 58 4.27 6.66 -8.64
N VAL A 59 4.87 5.48 -8.82
CA VAL A 59 4.14 4.22 -8.97
C VAL A 59 4.61 3.26 -7.88
N LEU A 60 3.68 2.74 -7.10
CA LEU A 60 3.93 1.67 -6.13
C LEU A 60 3.31 0.39 -6.66
N VAL A 61 4.13 -0.63 -6.84
CA VAL A 61 3.72 -1.97 -7.26
C VAL A 61 3.76 -2.88 -6.04
N PHE A 62 2.63 -3.52 -5.75
CA PHE A 62 2.54 -4.66 -4.85
C PHE A 62 2.61 -5.93 -5.69
N THR A 63 3.49 -6.85 -5.33
CA THR A 63 3.51 -8.22 -5.86
C THR A 63 3.76 -9.20 -4.73
N THR A 64 3.66 -10.50 -5.04
CA THR A 64 4.02 -11.57 -4.12
C THR A 64 5.42 -12.08 -4.41
N TYR A 65 6.17 -12.48 -3.38
CA TYR A 65 7.50 -13.06 -3.54
C TYR A 65 7.44 -14.36 -4.37
N VAL A 66 6.43 -15.19 -4.08
CA VAL A 66 6.14 -16.41 -4.85
C VAL A 66 5.25 -16.04 -6.05
N PRO A 67 5.55 -16.52 -7.27
CA PRO A 67 4.75 -16.21 -8.46
C PRO A 67 3.36 -16.85 -8.42
N ARG A 68 2.41 -16.24 -9.16
CA ARG A 68 1.05 -16.77 -9.39
C ARG A 68 0.19 -16.91 -8.14
N ILE A 69 0.42 -16.05 -7.15
CA ILE A 69 -0.42 -15.94 -5.96
C ILE A 69 -1.34 -14.73 -6.10
N THR A 70 -2.63 -14.93 -5.81
CA THR A 70 -3.61 -13.85 -5.70
C THR A 70 -4.01 -13.71 -4.24
N ALA A 71 -3.97 -12.48 -3.72
CA ALA A 71 -4.32 -12.19 -2.35
C ALA A 71 -4.95 -10.81 -2.21
N ALA A 72 -5.81 -10.67 -1.20
CA ALA A 72 -6.24 -9.36 -0.76
C ALA A 72 -5.07 -8.67 -0.04
N PHE A 73 -4.90 -7.38 -0.28
CA PHE A 73 -3.87 -6.58 0.36
C PHE A 73 -4.39 -5.19 0.72
N SER A 74 -3.68 -4.53 1.62
CA SER A 74 -3.83 -3.11 1.86
C SER A 74 -2.46 -2.46 2.00
N ILE A 75 -2.38 -1.17 1.67
CA ILE A 75 -1.18 -0.36 1.80
C ILE A 75 -1.52 0.84 2.66
N ILE A 76 -0.69 1.09 3.67
CA ILE A 76 -0.79 2.28 4.51
C ILE A 76 0.39 3.20 4.16
N ALA A 77 0.08 4.43 3.78
CA ALA A 77 1.05 5.51 3.68
C ALA A 77 1.02 6.37 4.94
N THR A 78 2.18 6.60 5.55
CA THR A 78 2.34 7.48 6.71
C THR A 78 3.34 8.59 6.36
N GLY A 79 2.94 9.84 6.55
CA GLY A 79 3.78 11.01 6.29
C GLY A 79 3.16 12.28 6.86
N SER A 80 3.76 13.44 6.55
CA SER A 80 3.33 14.74 7.07
C SER A 80 2.00 15.24 6.50
N SER A 81 1.51 14.63 5.42
CA SER A 81 0.21 14.93 4.83
C SER A 81 -0.42 13.69 4.22
N ASN A 82 -1.73 13.76 3.94
CA ASN A 82 -2.43 12.66 3.28
C ASN A 82 -1.94 12.48 1.85
N VAL A 83 -1.87 11.21 1.42
CA VAL A 83 -1.67 10.83 0.01
C VAL A 83 -2.88 10.04 -0.45
N ASP A 84 -3.30 10.28 -1.68
CA ASP A 84 -4.36 9.53 -2.32
C ASP A 84 -3.75 8.54 -3.31
N PHE A 85 -4.20 7.30 -3.24
CA PHE A 85 -3.81 6.26 -4.20
C PHE A 85 -4.81 6.24 -5.36
N GLY A 86 -4.29 6.39 -6.58
CA GLY A 86 -5.03 6.16 -7.81
C GLY A 86 -4.51 4.90 -8.52
N PRO A 87 -5.39 4.07 -9.11
CA PRO A 87 -4.94 2.95 -9.92
C PRO A 87 -4.19 3.46 -11.15
N VAL A 88 -3.01 2.89 -11.42
CA VAL A 88 -2.35 3.04 -12.71
C VAL A 88 -2.95 1.99 -13.63
N ILE A 89 -3.67 2.41 -14.68
CA ILE A 89 -4.16 1.49 -15.70
C ILE A 89 -2.99 1.31 -16.69
N PRO A 90 -2.32 0.13 -16.75
CA PRO A 90 -1.30 -0.08 -17.77
C PRO A 90 -1.94 -0.04 -19.16
N PRO A 91 -1.24 0.47 -20.19
CA PRO A 91 -1.73 0.40 -21.55
C PRO A 91 -2.03 -1.05 -21.92
N SER A 92 -3.16 -1.27 -22.60
CA SER A 92 -3.78 -2.57 -22.88
C SER A 92 -2.91 -3.56 -23.67
N SER A 93 -1.71 -3.18 -24.09
CA SER A 93 -0.74 -4.00 -24.83
C SER A 93 0.31 -4.70 -23.97
N SER A 94 0.36 -4.47 -22.64
CA SER A 94 1.35 -5.09 -21.74
C SER A 94 0.81 -6.27 -20.91
N ILE A 95 -0.41 -6.74 -21.19
CA ILE A 95 -1.01 -7.86 -20.46
C ILE A 95 -0.64 -9.18 -21.16
N SER A 96 0.59 -9.67 -20.94
CA SER A 96 0.96 -11.08 -21.19
C SER A 96 1.25 -11.85 -19.90
N GLY A 97 1.00 -11.23 -18.75
CA GLY A 97 0.89 -11.87 -17.44
C GLY A 97 -0.45 -11.51 -16.85
N GLU A 98 -1.12 -12.49 -16.23
CA GLU A 98 -2.44 -12.35 -15.61
C GLU A 98 -2.38 -11.41 -14.40
N TYR A 99 -2.35 -10.11 -14.64
CA TYR A 99 -2.62 -9.10 -13.61
C TYR A 99 -4.14 -9.01 -13.47
N ILE A 100 -4.69 -9.80 -12.54
CA ILE A 100 -6.09 -9.63 -12.14
C ILE A 100 -6.18 -8.27 -11.45
N LEU A 101 -6.78 -7.30 -12.15
CA LEU A 101 -7.10 -6.00 -11.63
C LEU A 101 -8.29 -6.16 -10.66
N GLU A 102 -8.03 -6.64 -9.44
CA GLU A 102 -9.00 -6.60 -8.34
C GLU A 102 -9.25 -5.13 -8.02
N LYS A 103 -10.35 -4.62 -8.57
CA LYS A 103 -10.84 -3.27 -8.41
C LYS A 103 -11.37 -3.09 -6.98
N ALA A 104 -10.50 -3.05 -5.97
CA ALA A 104 -10.88 -2.78 -4.59
C ALA A 104 -10.93 -1.27 -4.32
N LEU A 105 -11.85 -0.56 -4.98
CA LEU A 105 -12.29 0.75 -4.53
C LEU A 105 -13.55 0.57 -3.66
N ARG A 106 -13.39 0.56 -2.33
CA ARG A 106 -14.46 0.95 -1.37
C ARG A 106 -13.88 1.67 -0.14
N THR A 107 -13.80 3.00 -0.26
CA THR A 107 -14.27 4.05 0.68
C THR A 107 -14.09 3.92 2.19
N ASN A 108 -13.54 4.98 2.80
CA ASN A 108 -13.81 5.52 4.15
C ASN A 108 -14.03 4.50 5.29
N ILE A 109 -12.96 4.04 5.93
CA ILE A 109 -13.06 3.43 7.26
C ILE A 109 -12.50 4.40 8.31
N ARG A 110 -13.37 5.25 8.88
CA ARG A 110 -13.16 5.76 10.23
C ARG A 110 -13.43 4.61 11.19
N ARG A 111 -12.39 3.99 11.78
CA ARG A 111 -12.59 3.06 12.90
C ARG A 111 -12.80 3.86 14.19
N TYR A 112 -14.06 3.99 14.59
CA TYR A 112 -14.41 4.34 15.97
C TYR A 112 -14.09 3.15 16.88
N ARG A 113 -13.40 3.41 18.00
CA ARG A 113 -13.16 2.44 19.06
C ARG A 113 -14.47 2.19 19.81
N ARG A 114 -14.84 0.92 20.00
CA ARG A 114 -15.94 0.50 20.88
C ARG A 114 -15.46 0.64 22.33
N ILE A 115 -16.11 1.49 23.12
CA ILE A 115 -15.92 1.56 24.58
C ILE A 115 -16.75 0.40 25.15
N ASN A 116 -16.15 -0.43 26.00
CA ASN A 116 -16.87 -1.54 26.66
C ASN A 116 -17.50 -1.00 27.95
N ASN A 117 -18.71 -1.49 28.29
CA ASN A 117 -19.48 -1.09 29.47
C ASN A 117 -18.78 -1.33 30.83
N ALA A 118 -17.56 -1.88 30.85
CA ALA A 118 -16.73 -2.01 32.05
C ALA A 118 -16.08 -0.67 32.47
N ASP A 119 -16.05 0.34 31.59
CA ASP A 119 -15.37 1.63 31.85
C ASP A 119 -16.29 2.73 32.43
N ILE A 120 -17.56 2.42 32.75
CA ILE A 120 -18.49 3.39 33.35
C ILE A 120 -19.30 2.71 34.46
N THR A 121 -18.79 2.70 35.69
CA THR A 121 -19.61 2.77 36.93
C THR A 121 -18.76 3.45 38.02
N PRO A 122 -19.37 4.35 38.83
CA PRO A 122 -20.16 3.88 39.98
C PRO A 122 -21.56 4.51 40.10
N ASN A 123 -22.45 3.64 40.57
CA ASN A 123 -23.81 3.89 41.05
C ASN A 123 -23.93 5.08 42.01
N LEU A 124 -24.89 5.96 41.74
CA LEU A 124 -25.51 6.81 42.76
C LEU A 124 -27.03 6.75 42.65
N LYS A 125 -27.62 6.19 43.71
CA LYS A 125 -28.96 6.41 44.29
C LYS A 125 -30.19 5.82 43.60
N SER A 126 -30.85 4.92 44.33
CA SER A 126 -32.02 5.30 45.14
C SER A 126 -31.90 4.68 46.53
#